data_AF-A0A6H5G909-F1
#
_entry.id   AF-A0A6H5G909-F1
#
_cell.length_a   1.000
_cell.length_b   1.000
_cell.length_c   1.000
_cell.angle_alpha   90.00
_cell.angle_beta   90.00
_cell.angle_gamma   90.00
#
_symmetry.space_group_name_H-M   'P 1'
#
loop_
_entity.id
_entity.type
_entity.pdbx_description
1 polymer ?
#
loop_
_entity_poly.entity_id
_entity_poly.type
_entity_poly.pdbx_seq_one_letter_code
_entity_poly.pdbx_strand_id
1 'polypeptide(L)'
;MEYTCVYGDCLNTSNVKTLENGAEIKFYRFPQPCSLLLSSGPTWSELEGKMHLKNCEHCTLASIWLISCKRSDGKLDTVRNITPDFYVCSTHFEEAPDEIDYKLHFPSGRPVD
;
A
#
# COMPACT_ATOMS: atom_id res chain seq x y z
N MET A 1 14.99 2.60 10.18
CA MET A 1 14.17 3.50 9.34
C MET A 1 12.76 3.42 9.90
N GLU A 2 12.18 4.54 10.29
CA GLU A 2 10.81 4.59 10.80
C GLU A 2 9.84 4.72 9.62
N TYR A 3 8.76 3.95 9.64
CA TYR A 3 7.68 4.05 8.66
C TYR A 3 6.33 4.23 9.36
N THR A 4 5.46 5.02 8.74
CA THR A 4 4.09 5.32 9.20
C THR A 4 3.09 4.66 8.27
N CYS A 5 1.99 4.14 8.83
CA CYS A 5 0.90 3.57 8.05
C CYS A 5 0.32 4.61 7.08
N VAL A 6 0.12 4.22 5.82
CA VAL A 6 -0.45 5.09 4.77
C VAL A 6 -1.97 4.93 4.62
N TYR A 7 -2.62 4.10 5.42
CA TYR A 7 -4.07 3.90 5.37
C TYR A 7 -4.80 5.05 6.07
N GLY A 8 -5.67 5.76 5.35
CA GLY A 8 -6.47 6.86 5.88
C GLY A 8 -5.63 7.84 6.69
N ASP A 9 -6.15 8.18 7.87
CA ASP A 9 -5.46 9.01 8.87
C ASP A 9 -4.78 8.16 9.96
N CYS A 10 -4.46 6.90 9.68
CA CYS A 10 -3.83 6.00 10.64
C CYS A 10 -2.47 6.55 11.09
N LEU A 11 -2.27 6.58 12.41
CA LEU A 11 -1.06 7.11 13.06
C LEU A 11 -0.11 6.00 13.54
N ASN A 12 -0.43 4.73 13.27
CA ASN A 12 0.46 3.63 13.62
C ASN A 12 1.81 3.80 12.92
N THR A 13 2.88 3.77 13.70
CA THR A 13 4.26 3.80 13.22
C THR A 13 4.98 2.52 13.58
N SER A 14 6.09 2.21 12.90
CA SER A 14 6.94 1.05 13.18
C SER A 14 7.46 0.99 14.62
N ASN A 15 7.42 2.11 15.35
CA ASN A 15 7.81 2.18 16.75
C ASN A 15 6.72 1.62 17.68
N VAL A 16 5.46 1.64 17.24
CA VAL A 16 4.32 1.03 17.93
C VAL A 16 4.28 -0.45 17.52
N LYS A 17 4.65 -1.33 18.45
CA LYS A 17 4.79 -2.76 18.16
C LYS A 17 3.57 -3.60 18.51
N THR A 18 2.71 -3.11 19.39
CA THR A 18 1.59 -3.91 19.94
C THR A 18 0.34 -3.05 20.08
N LEU A 19 -0.80 -3.66 19.80
CA LEU A 19 -2.12 -3.13 20.14
C LEU A 19 -2.39 -3.29 21.64
N GLU A 20 -3.47 -2.65 22.12
CA GLU A 20 -3.89 -2.74 23.53
C GLU A 20 -4.22 -4.17 23.97
N ASN A 21 -4.69 -5.02 23.03
CA ASN A 21 -4.96 -6.44 23.27
C ASN A 21 -3.69 -7.33 23.23
N GLY A 22 -2.50 -6.73 23.11
CA GLY A 22 -1.22 -7.44 23.06
C GLY A 22 -0.85 -8.03 21.70
N ALA A 23 -1.69 -7.90 20.66
CA ALA A 23 -1.36 -8.37 19.33
C ALA A 23 -0.26 -7.51 18.68
N GLU A 24 0.71 -8.15 18.04
CA GLU A 24 1.78 -7.44 17.35
C GLU A 24 1.28 -6.73 16.08
N ILE A 25 1.71 -5.49 15.88
CA ILE A 25 1.43 -4.72 14.68
C ILE A 25 2.50 -5.05 13.65
N LYS A 26 2.09 -5.68 12.56
CA LYS A 26 2.93 -5.90 11.38
C LYS A 26 2.73 -4.76 10.41
N PHE A 27 3.75 -4.50 9.60
CA PHE A 27 3.67 -3.51 8.52
C PHE A 27 4.02 -4.17 7.20
N TYR A 28 3.05 -4.17 6.31
CA TYR A 28 3.20 -4.72 4.97
C TYR A 28 3.57 -3.62 4.01
N ARG A 29 4.59 -3.86 3.20
CA ARG A 29 4.98 -2.93 2.15
C ARG A 29 3.85 -2.80 1.13
N PHE A 30 3.70 -1.61 0.57
CA PHE A 30 2.75 -1.39 -0.52
C PHE A 30 3.15 -2.20 -1.77
N PRO A 31 2.20 -2.72 -2.58
CA PRO A 31 2.52 -3.29 -3.88
C PRO A 31 3.32 -2.30 -4.73
N GLN A 32 4.46 -2.74 -5.26
CA GLN A 32 5.38 -1.87 -5.99
C GLN A 32 4.98 -1.83 -7.47
N PRO A 33 4.53 -0.68 -8.02
CA PRO A 33 4.20 -0.58 -9.43
C PRO A 33 5.47 -0.67 -10.29
N CYS A 34 5.29 -0.99 -11.57
CA CYS A 34 6.40 -1.16 -12.51
C CYS A 34 7.35 0.04 -12.61
N SER A 35 6.86 1.26 -12.35
CA SER A 35 7.71 2.46 -12.31
C SER A 35 8.81 2.40 -11.27
N LEU A 36 8.60 1.67 -10.17
CA LEU A 36 9.60 1.45 -9.11
C LEU A 36 10.46 0.21 -9.35
N LEU A 37 10.03 -0.70 -10.22
CA LEU A 37 10.76 -1.93 -10.54
C LEU A 37 11.80 -1.73 -11.66
N LEU A 38 11.66 -0.65 -12.44
CA LEU A 38 12.56 -0.31 -13.53
C LEU A 38 13.65 0.67 -13.04
N SER A 39 14.90 0.23 -13.10
CA SER A 39 16.07 1.00 -12.66
C SER A 39 16.29 2.32 -13.43
N SER A 40 15.75 2.44 -14.65
CA SER A 40 15.83 3.64 -15.48
C SER A 40 14.50 4.39 -15.65
N GLY A 41 13.45 3.95 -14.94
CA GLY A 41 12.08 4.41 -15.15
C GLY A 41 11.51 4.01 -16.53
N PRO A 42 10.18 3.91 -16.67
CA PRO A 42 9.55 3.66 -17.96
C PRO A 42 9.55 4.92 -18.83
N THR A 43 10.07 4.83 -20.06
CA THR A 43 9.98 5.90 -21.08
C THR A 43 8.65 5.86 -21.84
N TRP A 44 7.54 5.63 -21.13
CA TRP A 44 6.22 5.54 -21.75
C TRP A 44 5.66 6.93 -22.05
N SER A 45 5.04 7.07 -23.22
CA SER A 45 4.11 8.16 -23.47
C SER A 45 2.94 8.10 -22.47
N GLU A 46 2.18 9.20 -22.35
CA GLU A 46 1.04 9.25 -21.45
C GLU A 46 0.00 8.16 -21.76
N LEU A 47 -0.25 7.89 -23.06
CA LEU A 47 -1.18 6.86 -23.50
C LEU A 47 -0.68 5.46 -23.14
N GLU A 48 0.58 5.15 -23.42
CA GLU A 48 1.20 3.87 -23.07
C GLU A 48 1.17 3.63 -21.56
N GLY A 49 1.47 4.68 -20.77
CA GLY A 49 1.37 4.61 -19.32
C GLY A 49 -0.05 4.31 -18.84
N LYS A 50 -1.07 4.96 -19.41
CA LYS A 50 -2.48 4.68 -19.07
C LYS A 50 -2.88 3.25 -19.46
N MET A 51 -2.46 2.76 -20.62
CA MET A 51 -2.72 1.39 -21.04
C MET A 51 -2.01 0.37 -20.14
N HIS A 52 -0.76 0.63 -19.79
CA HIS A 52 0.01 -0.23 -18.91
C HIS A 52 -0.62 -0.32 -17.52
N LEU A 53 -1.01 0.81 -16.92
CA LEU A 53 -1.66 0.85 -15.60
C LEU A 53 -2.95 0.00 -15.56
N LYS A 54 -3.66 -0.16 -16.68
CA LYS A 54 -4.89 -0.96 -16.76
C LYS A 54 -4.63 -2.46 -16.95
N ASN A 55 -3.56 -2.82 -17.64
CA ASN A 55 -3.32 -4.19 -18.10
C ASN A 55 -2.21 -4.91 -17.31
N CYS A 56 -1.36 -4.18 -16.60
CA CYS A 56 -0.27 -4.75 -15.83
C CYS A 56 -0.74 -5.15 -14.43
N GLU A 57 -0.55 -6.43 -14.09
CA GLU A 57 -0.91 -6.98 -12.78
C GLU A 57 -0.33 -6.19 -11.60
N HIS A 58 0.98 -5.88 -11.60
CA HIS A 58 1.60 -5.12 -10.49
C HIS A 58 0.97 -3.74 -10.31
N CYS A 59 0.70 -3.03 -11.42
CA CYS A 59 0.11 -1.71 -11.38
C CYS A 59 -1.37 -1.76 -10.97
N THR A 60 -2.10 -2.78 -11.40
CA THR A 60 -3.49 -3.02 -11.00
C THR A 60 -3.60 -3.29 -9.51
N LEU A 61 -2.75 -4.15 -8.95
CA LEU A 61 -2.72 -4.44 -7.51
C LEU A 61 -2.39 -3.20 -6.69
N ALA A 62 -1.38 -2.43 -7.12
CA ALA A 62 -1.05 -1.15 -6.50
C ALA A 62 -2.21 -0.15 -6.57
N SER A 63 -2.94 -0.09 -7.68
CA SER A 63 -4.13 0.75 -7.84
C SER A 63 -5.27 0.32 -6.92
N ILE A 64 -5.50 -0.98 -6.74
CA ILE A 64 -6.54 -1.49 -5.83
C ILE A 64 -6.20 -1.10 -4.39
N TRP A 65 -4.96 -1.34 -3.95
CA TRP A 65 -4.50 -0.93 -2.62
C TRP A 65 -4.60 0.56 -2.39
N LEU A 66 -4.29 1.37 -3.40
CA LEU A 66 -4.40 2.83 -3.35
C LEU A 66 -5.84 3.27 -3.08
N ILE A 67 -6.80 2.70 -3.81
CA ILE A 67 -8.24 2.97 -3.60
C ILE A 67 -8.68 2.50 -2.20
N SER A 68 -8.22 1.31 -1.79
CA SER A 68 -8.54 0.72 -0.48
C SER A 68 -8.04 1.55 0.70
N CYS A 69 -6.90 2.24 0.56
CA CYS A 69 -6.30 3.00 1.65
C CYS A 69 -7.08 4.27 2.01
N LYS A 70 -7.98 4.78 1.13
CA LYS A 70 -8.87 5.92 1.42
C LYS A 70 -8.16 7.16 2.02
N ARG A 71 -6.90 7.39 1.67
CA ARG A 71 -6.13 8.52 2.19
C ARG A 71 -6.53 9.81 1.47
N SER A 72 -6.79 10.87 2.22
CA SER A 72 -7.37 12.13 1.72
C SER A 72 -6.35 13.25 1.51
N ASP A 73 -5.11 13.08 1.97
CA ASP A 73 -4.06 14.12 1.98
C ASP A 73 -3.28 14.25 0.65
N GLY A 74 -3.73 13.59 -0.41
CA GLY A 74 -3.10 13.64 -1.73
C GLY A 74 -1.87 12.75 -1.92
N LYS A 75 -1.31 12.16 -0.86
CA LYS A 75 -0.09 11.32 -0.96
C LYS A 75 -0.28 10.05 -1.78
N LEU A 76 -1.54 9.59 -1.88
CA LEU A 76 -1.94 8.38 -2.60
C LEU A 76 -2.92 8.69 -3.75
N ASP A 77 -2.80 9.84 -4.42
CA ASP A 77 -3.71 10.19 -5.52
C ASP A 77 -3.54 9.34 -6.78
N THR A 78 -2.34 8.80 -6.99
CA THR A 78 -1.99 8.06 -8.22
C THR A 78 -0.94 7.01 -7.93
N VAL A 79 -1.01 5.89 -8.65
CA VAL A 79 -0.04 4.78 -8.61
C VAL A 79 1.39 5.28 -8.83
N ARG A 80 1.58 6.38 -9.58
CA ARG A 80 2.90 6.98 -9.84
C ARG A 80 3.53 7.64 -8.62
N ASN A 81 2.74 8.02 -7.62
CA ASN A 81 3.22 8.65 -6.40
C ASN A 81 3.60 7.63 -5.32
N ILE A 82 3.37 6.33 -5.57
CA ILE A 82 3.78 5.27 -4.66
C ILE A 82 5.30 5.28 -4.54
N THR A 83 5.81 5.19 -3.31
CA THR A 83 7.23 5.11 -3.02
C THR A 83 7.58 3.75 -2.39
N PRO A 84 8.87 3.37 -2.38
CA PRO A 84 9.35 2.17 -1.68
C PRO A 84 8.96 2.11 -0.20
N ASP A 85 8.78 3.27 0.43
CA ASP A 85 8.60 3.45 1.88
C ASP A 85 7.14 3.53 2.30
N PHE A 86 6.20 3.20 1.41
CA PHE A 86 4.79 3.12 1.78
C PHE A 86 4.48 1.76 2.40
N TYR A 87 3.87 1.79 3.58
CA TYR A 87 3.49 0.62 4.35
C TYR A 87 2.06 0.74 4.88
N VAL A 88 1.37 -0.38 4.98
CA VAL A 88 0.06 -0.49 5.63
C VAL A 88 0.19 -1.43 6.82
N CYS A 89 -0.28 -0.99 7.99
CA CYS A 89 -0.22 -1.81 9.19
C CYS A 89 -1.32 -2.89 9.22
N SER A 90 -1.09 -3.97 9.96
CA SER A 90 -1.94 -5.15 10.03
C SER A 90 -3.36 -4.89 10.50
N THR A 91 -3.60 -3.79 11.22
CA THR A 91 -4.93 -3.43 11.73
C THR A 91 -5.96 -3.15 10.64
N HIS A 92 -5.51 -2.90 9.41
CA HIS A 92 -6.41 -2.60 8.28
C HIS A 92 -6.77 -3.84 7.45
N PHE A 93 -6.38 -5.03 7.90
CA PHE A 93 -6.71 -6.31 7.31
C PHE A 93 -7.66 -7.05 8.25
N GLU A 94 -8.64 -7.74 7.67
CA GLU A 94 -9.58 -8.57 8.43
C GLU A 94 -8.89 -9.77 9.09
N GLU A 95 -7.99 -10.41 8.34
CA GLU A 95 -7.06 -11.41 8.82
C GLU A 95 -5.68 -11.04 8.29
N ALA A 96 -4.80 -10.61 9.20
CA ALA A 96 -3.48 -10.13 8.85
C ALA A 96 -2.52 -11.32 8.63
N PRO A 97 -2.06 -11.59 7.40
CA PRO A 97 -1.27 -12.78 7.13
C PRO A 97 0.16 -12.63 7.66
N ASP A 98 0.88 -13.74 7.85
CA ASP A 98 2.31 -13.68 8.16
C ASP A 98 3.13 -13.14 6.99
N GLU A 99 2.75 -13.50 5.77
CA GLU A 99 3.33 -13.00 4.52
C GLU A 99 2.23 -12.46 3.61
N ILE A 100 2.43 -11.29 3.02
CA ILE A 100 1.43 -10.64 2.19
C ILE A 100 1.40 -11.25 0.79
N ASP A 101 0.30 -11.92 0.44
CA ASP A 101 -0.06 -12.17 -0.96
C ASP A 101 -0.96 -11.03 -1.44
N TYR A 102 -0.43 -10.15 -2.29
CA TYR A 102 -1.15 -8.97 -2.78
C TYR A 102 -2.39 -9.29 -3.63
N LYS A 103 -2.52 -10.52 -4.15
CA LYS A 103 -3.71 -10.94 -4.92
C LYS A 103 -4.87 -11.36 -4.02
N LEU A 104 -4.57 -11.76 -2.79
CA LEU A 104 -5.54 -12.29 -1.84
C LEU A 104 -5.83 -11.31 -0.69
N HIS A 105 -4.84 -10.50 -0.32
CA HIS A 105 -4.92 -9.63 0.84
C HIS A 105 -4.97 -8.16 0.42
N PHE A 106 -6.07 -7.52 0.81
CA PHE A 106 -6.33 -6.11 0.55
C PHE A 106 -6.68 -5.41 1.86
N PRO A 107 -6.21 -4.16 2.06
CA PRO A 107 -6.68 -3.36 3.17
C PRO A 107 -8.19 -3.15 3.03
N SER A 108 -8.99 -3.63 3.98
CA SER A 108 -10.45 -3.52 3.98
C SER A 108 -10.96 -2.52 5.00
N GLY A 109 -10.10 -2.12 5.95
CA GLY A 109 -10.43 -1.14 6.98
C GLY A 109 -11.50 -1.68 7.92
N ARG A 110 -11.09 -2.50 8.89
CA ARG A 110 -11.84 -2.54 10.13
C ARG A 110 -11.35 -1.37 11.00
N PRO A 111 -12.22 -0.49 11.50
CA PRO A 111 -11.85 0.31 12.66
C PRO A 111 -11.52 -0.67 13.78
N VAL A 112 -10.37 -0.46 14.42
CA VAL A 112 -10.16 -1.03 15.75
C VAL A 112 -11.09 -0.21 16.64
N ASP A 113 -12.21 -0.81 17.02
CA ASP A 113 -13.11 -0.25 18.06
C ASP A 113 -12.37 -0.14 19.40
#